data_AF-A0A2I0HHE7-F1
#
_entry.id   AF-A0A2I0HHE7-F1
#
_cell.length_a   1.000
_cell.length_b   1.000
_cell.length_c   1.000
_cell.angle_alpha   90.00
_cell.angle_beta   90.00
_cell.angle_gamma   90.00
#
_symmetry.space_group_name_H-M   'P 1'
#
loop_
_entity.id
_entity.type
_entity.pdbx_description
1 polymer ?
#
loop_
_entity_poly.entity_id
_entity_poly.type
_entity_poly.pdbx_seq_one_letter_code
_entity_poly.pdbx_strand_id
1 'polypeptide(L)'
;MANSKYEYVKSYEFEDEIMQPNLIVVRLDGRNFERFSEIHEFEKPNDVRALNLMNSCATAVVEEYPDIVFSYGFDDEYSFVFKKTSNFYQRRASKMLTLIVSFFSSVYATKWKEFFPQKELEYPPSFHARVISCATLEVLQVYLAWRQNACGVRWF
;
A
#
# COMPACT_ATOMS: atom_id res chain seq x y z
N MET A 1 33.23 24.36 -4.70
CA MET A 1 32.21 23.29 -4.67
C MET A 1 31.49 23.30 -6.00
N ALA A 2 31.57 22.21 -6.78
CA ALA A 2 31.14 22.18 -8.20
C ALA A 2 29.61 22.13 -8.43
N ASN A 3 28.82 21.85 -7.39
CA ASN A 3 27.36 21.69 -7.51
C ASN A 3 26.52 22.95 -7.19
N SER A 4 27.14 24.07 -6.77
CA SER A 4 26.37 25.26 -6.39
C SER A 4 25.63 25.93 -7.56
N LYS A 5 26.12 25.77 -8.80
CA LYS A 5 25.48 26.34 -10.00
C LYS A 5 24.06 25.82 -10.24
N TYR A 6 23.78 24.58 -9.83
CA TYR A 6 22.51 23.90 -10.12
C TYR A 6 21.68 23.58 -8.87
N GLU A 7 22.17 23.93 -7.68
CA GLU A 7 21.48 23.64 -6.41
C GLU A 7 20.09 24.26 -6.31
N TYR A 8 19.83 25.37 -7.02
CA TYR A 8 18.54 26.03 -7.07
C TYR A 8 17.40 25.11 -7.53
N VAL A 9 17.67 24.04 -8.29
CA VAL A 9 16.61 23.12 -8.75
C VAL A 9 15.93 22.40 -7.60
N LYS A 10 16.61 22.28 -6.45
CA LYS A 10 16.06 21.67 -5.24
C LYS A 10 14.90 22.49 -4.67
N SER A 11 14.85 23.81 -4.89
CA SER A 11 13.74 24.65 -4.40
C SER A 11 12.44 24.44 -5.19
N TYR A 12 12.45 23.67 -6.28
CA TYR A 12 11.23 23.25 -6.99
C TYR A 12 10.60 21.99 -6.40
N GLU A 13 11.25 21.30 -5.45
CA GLU A 13 10.61 20.21 -4.71
C GLU A 13 9.46 20.75 -3.87
N PHE A 14 8.29 20.12 -3.97
CA PHE A 14 7.14 20.47 -3.16
C PHE A 14 7.24 19.82 -1.77
N GLU A 15 6.99 20.61 -0.72
CA GLU A 15 6.87 20.09 0.65
C GLU A 15 5.50 19.43 0.84
N ASP A 16 5.52 18.12 1.02
CA ASP A 16 4.33 17.27 1.07
C ASP A 16 4.10 16.65 2.46
N GLU A 17 4.39 17.44 3.49
CA GLU A 17 4.17 17.04 4.87
C GLU A 17 2.67 16.94 5.20
N ILE A 18 2.27 15.82 5.80
CA ILE A 18 0.90 15.63 6.30
C ILE A 18 0.78 16.30 7.67
N MET A 19 0.11 17.45 7.71
CA MET A 19 -0.11 18.25 8.92
C MET A 19 -0.62 17.43 10.11
N GLN A 20 -0.03 17.67 11.29
CA GLN A 20 -0.59 17.24 12.56
C GLN A 20 -1.88 18.04 12.86
N PRO A 21 -2.89 17.47 13.57
CA PRO A 21 -2.91 16.17 14.24
C PRO A 21 -3.52 15.04 13.39
N ASN A 22 -3.53 15.13 12.05
CA ASN A 22 -4.20 14.14 11.20
C ASN A 22 -3.57 12.75 11.35
N LEU A 23 -4.44 11.72 11.40
CA LEU A 23 -4.03 10.33 11.20
C LEU A 23 -3.72 10.09 9.73
N ILE A 24 -2.79 9.17 9.48
CA ILE A 24 -2.32 8.86 8.14
C ILE A 24 -2.72 7.44 7.78
N VAL A 25 -3.39 7.29 6.65
CA VAL A 25 -3.64 5.99 6.02
C VAL A 25 -2.95 5.97 4.67
N VAL A 26 -2.13 4.94 4.41
CA VAL A 26 -1.61 4.67 3.08
C VAL A 26 -2.45 3.55 2.48
N ARG A 27 -3.20 3.83 1.41
CA ARG A 27 -3.94 2.82 0.68
C ARG A 27 -3.22 2.45 -0.60
N LEU A 28 -2.98 1.17 -0.77
CA LEU A 28 -2.34 0.52 -1.90
C LEU A 28 -3.42 -0.24 -2.71
N ASP A 29 -3.32 -0.21 -4.02
CA ASP A 29 -4.19 -0.94 -4.97
C ASP A 29 -3.33 -1.55 -6.08
N GLY A 30 -3.72 -2.72 -6.56
CA GLY A 30 -3.15 -3.40 -7.71
C GLY A 30 -3.37 -2.61 -9.00
N ARG A 31 -2.31 -2.38 -9.78
CA ARG A 31 -2.42 -1.70 -11.07
C ARG A 31 -2.87 -2.69 -12.15
N ASN A 32 -4.06 -2.47 -12.71
CA ASN A 32 -4.67 -3.34 -13.73
C ASN A 32 -4.72 -4.81 -13.28
N PHE A 33 -5.13 -5.03 -12.03
CA PHE A 33 -5.07 -6.35 -11.42
C PHE A 33 -6.08 -7.35 -12.00
N GLU A 34 -7.13 -6.86 -12.65
CA GLU A 34 -8.04 -7.69 -13.47
C GLU A 34 -7.25 -8.46 -14.53
N ARG A 35 -6.50 -7.75 -15.39
CA ARG A 35 -5.61 -8.35 -16.40
C ARG A 35 -4.52 -9.22 -15.75
N PHE A 36 -3.97 -8.81 -14.61
CA PHE A 36 -2.98 -9.61 -13.89
C PHE A 36 -3.57 -10.97 -13.46
N SER A 37 -4.78 -10.94 -12.92
CA SER A 37 -5.51 -12.14 -12.47
C SER A 37 -5.89 -13.06 -13.63
N GLU A 38 -6.21 -12.51 -14.81
CA GLU A 38 -6.50 -13.30 -16.01
C GLU A 38 -5.25 -13.99 -16.55
N ILE A 39 -4.14 -13.25 -16.70
CA ILE A 39 -2.88 -13.80 -17.23
C ILE A 39 -2.32 -14.89 -16.31
N HIS A 40 -2.41 -14.71 -15.00
CA HIS A 40 -1.94 -15.70 -14.03
C HIS A 40 -3.03 -16.71 -13.63
N GLU A 41 -4.18 -16.70 -14.32
CA GLU A 41 -5.28 -17.66 -14.16
C GLU A 41 -5.74 -17.84 -12.71
N PHE A 42 -6.05 -16.73 -12.05
CA PHE A 42 -6.56 -16.74 -10.68
C PHE A 42 -7.96 -17.35 -10.62
N GLU A 43 -8.20 -18.14 -9.58
CA GLU A 43 -9.52 -18.71 -9.30
C GLU A 43 -10.55 -17.60 -9.07
N LYS A 44 -11.75 -17.77 -9.64
CA LYS A 44 -12.87 -16.83 -9.51
C LYS A 44 -13.99 -17.44 -8.65
N PRO A 45 -14.70 -16.65 -7.83
CA PRO A 45 -14.55 -15.20 -7.68
C PRO A 45 -13.30 -14.78 -6.89
N ASN A 46 -12.74 -15.68 -6.06
CA ASN A 46 -11.61 -15.37 -5.19
C ASN A 46 -10.55 -16.48 -5.20
N ASP A 47 -9.29 -16.12 -5.45
CA ASP A 47 -8.15 -17.03 -5.31
C ASP A 47 -7.52 -16.87 -3.93
N VAL A 48 -7.70 -17.88 -3.08
CA VAL A 48 -7.21 -17.87 -1.70
C VAL A 48 -5.68 -17.75 -1.64
N ARG A 49 -4.95 -18.25 -2.65
CA ARG A 49 -3.48 -18.15 -2.70
C ARG A 49 -3.06 -16.71 -2.95
N ALA A 50 -3.73 -16.03 -3.89
CA ALA A 50 -3.48 -14.62 -4.18
C ALA A 50 -3.74 -13.74 -2.96
N LEU A 51 -4.87 -13.97 -2.27
CA LEU A 51 -5.22 -13.25 -1.05
C LEU A 51 -4.21 -13.52 0.07
N ASN A 52 -3.78 -14.77 0.25
CA ASN A 52 -2.76 -15.10 1.25
C ASN A 52 -1.39 -14.51 0.92
N LEU A 53 -1.02 -14.41 -0.37
CA LEU A 53 0.17 -13.69 -0.80
C LEU A 53 0.07 -12.20 -0.44
N MET A 54 -1.05 -11.54 -0.74
CA MET A 54 -1.31 -10.15 -0.34
C MET A 54 -1.22 -9.97 1.19
N ASN A 55 -1.79 -10.89 1.97
CA ASN A 55 -1.72 -10.88 3.43
C ASN A 55 -0.29 -11.06 3.95
N SER A 56 0.49 -11.94 3.32
CA SER A 56 1.91 -12.17 3.65
C SER A 56 2.78 -10.96 3.31
N CYS A 57 2.43 -10.20 2.26
CA CYS A 57 3.08 -8.93 1.94
C CYS A 57 2.71 -7.84 2.96
N ALA A 58 1.43 -7.74 3.32
CA ALA A 58 0.97 -6.78 4.31
C ALA A 58 1.57 -7.04 5.70
N THR A 59 1.71 -8.31 6.09
CA THR A 59 2.37 -8.70 7.34
C THR A 59 3.83 -8.24 7.35
N ALA A 60 4.57 -8.48 6.26
CA ALA A 60 5.94 -8.02 6.15
C ALA A 60 6.06 -6.48 6.21
N VAL A 61 5.12 -5.74 5.62
CA VAL A 61 5.07 -4.26 5.72
C VAL A 61 4.89 -3.80 7.17
N VAL A 62 3.99 -4.44 7.92
CA VAL A 62 3.73 -4.08 9.32
C VAL A 62 4.93 -4.43 10.21
N GLU A 63 5.60 -5.55 9.95
CA GLU A 63 6.82 -5.96 10.66
C GLU A 63 7.99 -5.00 10.40
N GLU A 64 8.18 -4.58 9.15
CA GLU A 64 9.24 -3.65 8.75
C GLU A 64 9.00 -2.23 9.29
N TYR A 65 7.74 -1.78 9.33
CA TYR A 65 7.37 -0.42 9.70
C TYR A 65 6.47 -0.41 10.96
N PRO A 66 7.06 -0.40 12.17
CA PRO A 66 6.32 -0.55 13.43
C PRO A 66 5.42 0.65 13.80
N ASP A 67 5.52 1.75 13.04
CA ASP A 67 4.60 2.88 13.17
C ASP A 67 3.21 2.57 12.59
N ILE A 68 3.09 1.52 11.79
CA ILE A 68 1.81 1.00 11.30
C ILE A 68 1.16 0.19 12.42
N VAL A 69 -0.02 0.62 12.84
CA VAL A 69 -0.74 0.02 13.98
C VAL A 69 -1.91 -0.87 13.55
N PHE A 70 -2.33 -0.75 12.30
CA PHE A 70 -3.44 -1.51 11.75
C PHE A 70 -3.31 -1.61 10.24
N SER A 71 -3.67 -2.77 9.69
CA SER A 71 -3.80 -2.98 8.25
C SER A 71 -5.10 -3.72 7.92
N TYR A 72 -5.69 -3.38 6.78
CA TYR A 72 -6.90 -4.02 6.26
C TYR A 72 -6.82 -4.13 4.75
N GLY A 73 -7.08 -5.30 4.19
CA GLY A 73 -7.10 -5.52 2.75
C GLY A 73 -8.20 -6.47 2.32
N PHE A 74 -8.62 -6.31 1.07
CA PHE A 74 -9.51 -7.20 0.36
C PHE A 74 -9.26 -7.04 -1.14
N ASP A 75 -9.58 -8.08 -1.92
CA ASP A 75 -9.34 -8.07 -3.37
C ASP A 75 -7.87 -7.76 -3.69
N ASP A 76 -7.59 -6.72 -4.47
CA ASP A 76 -6.27 -6.24 -4.83
C ASP A 76 -5.83 -4.98 -4.06
N GLU A 77 -6.55 -4.59 -2.98
CA GLU A 77 -6.24 -3.40 -2.18
C GLU A 77 -5.83 -3.71 -0.73
N TYR A 78 -4.99 -2.83 -0.18
CA TYR A 78 -4.55 -2.85 1.23
C TYR A 78 -4.43 -1.44 1.80
N SER A 79 -4.90 -1.24 3.02
CA SER A 79 -4.85 0.02 3.76
C SER A 79 -3.96 -0.15 4.98
N PHE A 80 -2.97 0.73 5.17
CA PHE A 80 -2.06 0.75 6.30
C PHE A 80 -2.26 2.02 7.12
N VAL A 81 -2.62 1.87 8.38
CA VAL A 81 -2.90 2.99 9.29
C VAL A 81 -1.69 3.22 10.19
N PHE A 82 -1.17 4.43 10.15
CA PHE A 82 -0.07 4.85 11.01
C PHE A 82 -0.58 5.39 12.35
N LYS A 83 0.20 5.21 13.41
CA LYS A 83 -0.08 5.84 14.71
C LYS A 83 -0.17 7.37 14.54
N LYS A 84 -1.12 8.00 15.24
CA LYS A 84 -1.37 9.45 15.15
C LYS A 84 -0.12 10.30 15.42
N THR A 85 0.72 9.86 16.35
CA THR A 85 1.98 10.50 16.75
C THR A 85 3.17 10.16 15.85
N SER A 86 2.96 9.44 14.74
CA SER A 86 4.04 9.05 13.84
C SER A 86 4.72 10.28 13.25
N ASN A 87 6.04 10.27 13.31
CA ASN A 87 6.91 11.19 12.58
C ASN A 87 7.69 10.44 11.48
N PHE A 88 7.16 9.31 11.01
CA PHE A 88 7.77 8.48 9.98
C PHE A 88 8.13 9.32 8.76
N TYR A 89 9.44 9.40 8.46
CA TYR A 89 10.01 10.26 7.40
C TYR A 89 9.48 11.69 7.39
N GLN A 90 9.37 12.33 8.57
CA GLN A 90 8.84 13.70 8.70
C GLN A 90 7.44 13.84 8.09
N ARG A 91 6.67 12.75 8.06
CA ARG A 91 5.28 12.72 7.55
C ARG A 91 5.15 13.15 6.09
N ARG A 92 6.23 13.04 5.30
CA ARG A 92 6.26 13.33 3.87
C ARG A 92 5.47 12.28 3.11
N ALA A 93 4.36 12.67 2.50
CA ALA A 93 3.45 11.76 1.81
C ALA A 93 4.17 10.92 0.74
N SER A 94 5.00 11.53 -0.11
CA SER A 94 5.79 10.87 -1.15
C SER A 94 6.71 9.79 -0.61
N LYS A 95 7.35 10.01 0.55
CA LYS A 95 8.22 9.01 1.19
C LYS A 95 7.40 7.83 1.70
N MET A 96 6.28 8.10 2.37
CA MET A 96 5.38 7.05 2.85
C MET A 96 4.87 6.20 1.70
N LEU A 97 4.40 6.82 0.62
CA LEU A 97 3.89 6.13 -0.56
C LEU A 97 4.97 5.27 -1.22
N THR A 98 6.11 5.86 -1.53
CA THR A 98 7.18 5.16 -2.27
C THR A 98 7.77 4.01 -1.48
N LEU A 99 7.98 4.16 -0.17
CA LEU A 99 8.50 3.09 0.67
C LEU A 99 7.51 1.93 0.80
N ILE A 100 6.25 2.21 1.11
CA ILE A 100 5.24 1.17 1.27
C ILE A 100 5.01 0.43 -0.07
N VAL A 101 4.86 1.16 -1.17
CA VAL A 101 4.64 0.55 -2.50
C VAL A 101 5.84 -0.27 -2.95
N SER A 102 7.05 0.28 -2.83
CA SER A 102 8.26 -0.43 -3.29
C SER A 102 8.51 -1.69 -2.49
N PHE A 103 8.38 -1.62 -1.16
CA PHE A 103 8.55 -2.77 -0.29
C PHE A 103 7.47 -3.82 -0.54
N PHE A 104 6.19 -3.44 -0.57
CA PHE A 104 5.10 -4.37 -0.84
C PHE A 104 5.25 -5.05 -2.20
N SER A 105 5.56 -4.29 -3.25
CA SER A 105 5.76 -4.84 -4.61
C SER A 105 6.93 -5.84 -4.65
N SER A 106 8.04 -5.52 -3.98
CA SER A 106 9.20 -6.40 -3.89
C SER A 106 8.86 -7.69 -3.15
N VAL A 107 8.17 -7.59 -2.00
CA VAL A 107 7.77 -8.76 -1.21
C VAL A 107 6.79 -9.64 -1.99
N TYR A 108 5.85 -9.04 -2.74
CA TYR A 108 4.93 -9.78 -3.58
C TYR A 108 5.66 -10.61 -4.64
N ALA A 109 6.63 -9.99 -5.33
CA ALA A 109 7.42 -10.68 -6.35
C ALA A 109 8.31 -11.78 -5.75
N THR A 110 8.97 -11.53 -4.60
CA THR A 110 9.86 -12.50 -3.98
C THR A 110 9.12 -13.69 -3.37
N LYS A 111 7.97 -13.45 -2.74
CA LYS A 111 7.15 -14.50 -2.13
C LYS A 111 6.27 -15.24 -3.14
N TRP A 112 6.17 -14.79 -4.40
CA TRP A 112 5.29 -15.39 -5.42
C TRP A 112 5.37 -16.92 -5.46
N LYS A 113 6.59 -17.48 -5.53
CA LYS A 113 6.82 -18.92 -5.63
C LYS A 113 6.41 -19.72 -4.40
N GLU A 114 6.29 -19.10 -3.23
CA GLU A 114 5.79 -19.74 -2.02
C GLU A 114 4.28 -20.04 -2.12
N PHE A 115 3.53 -19.18 -2.82
CA PHE A 115 2.07 -19.29 -2.96
C PHE A 115 1.65 -19.90 -4.30
N PHE A 116 2.47 -19.72 -5.33
CA PHE A 116 2.26 -20.22 -6.69
C PHE A 116 3.47 -21.03 -7.18
N PRO A 117 3.75 -22.20 -6.59
CA PRO A 117 4.95 -22.97 -6.90
C PRO A 117 5.03 -23.41 -8.37
N GLN A 118 3.88 -23.73 -8.97
CA GLN A 118 3.78 -24.23 -10.34
C GLN A 118 3.51 -23.15 -11.39
N LYS A 119 3.35 -21.88 -11.00
CA LYS A 119 3.14 -20.78 -11.94
C LYS A 119 4.34 -19.85 -11.92
N GLU A 120 4.84 -19.49 -13.10
CA GLU A 120 5.82 -18.40 -13.21
C GLU A 120 5.12 -17.06 -13.07
N LEU A 121 5.88 -16.06 -12.63
CA LEU A 121 5.43 -14.68 -12.63
C LEU A 121 5.69 -14.11 -14.02
N GLU A 122 4.67 -14.03 -14.86
CA GLU A 122 4.79 -13.64 -16.28
C GLU A 122 5.33 -12.21 -16.44
N TYR A 123 4.93 -11.32 -15.53
CA TYR A 123 5.47 -9.96 -15.46
C TYR A 123 5.44 -9.42 -14.02
N PRO A 124 6.32 -8.45 -13.68
CA PRO A 124 6.38 -7.91 -12.33
C PRO A 124 5.04 -7.27 -11.92
N PRO A 125 4.57 -7.53 -10.69
CA PRO A 125 3.38 -6.85 -10.17
C PRO A 125 3.66 -5.36 -10.07
N SER A 126 2.62 -4.55 -10.24
CA SER A 126 2.68 -3.11 -10.05
C SER A 126 1.53 -2.68 -9.16
N PHE A 127 1.85 -1.83 -8.19
CA PHE A 127 0.88 -1.26 -7.28
C PHE A 127 0.99 0.25 -7.32
N HIS A 128 -0.13 0.92 -7.07
CA HIS A 128 -0.14 2.35 -6.79
C HIS A 128 -0.66 2.58 -5.39
N ALA A 129 -0.26 3.69 -4.77
CA ALA A 129 -0.79 4.05 -3.47
C ALA A 129 -1.17 5.52 -3.40
N ARG A 130 -2.01 5.82 -2.40
CA ARG A 130 -2.42 7.18 -2.05
C ARG A 130 -2.47 7.35 -0.54
N VAL A 131 -2.16 8.57 -0.11
CA VAL A 131 -2.29 8.98 1.29
C VAL A 131 -3.71 9.49 1.51
N ILE A 132 -4.32 9.07 2.60
CA ILE A 132 -5.61 9.55 3.07
C ILE A 132 -5.38 10.09 4.48
N SER A 133 -5.66 11.39 4.65
CA SER A 133 -5.56 12.07 5.94
C SER A 133 -6.91 12.01 6.65
N CYS A 134 -6.94 11.44 7.84
CA CYS A 134 -8.15 11.40 8.67
C CYS A 134 -7.98 12.37 9.85
N ALA A 135 -8.86 13.38 9.95
CA ALA A 135 -8.75 14.40 10.99
C ALA A 135 -8.96 13.84 12.42
N THR A 136 -9.81 12.82 12.55
CA THR A 136 -10.16 12.20 13.82
C THR A 136 -10.24 10.68 13.71
N LEU A 137 -10.35 10.01 14.86
CA LEU A 137 -10.49 8.56 14.92
C LEU A 137 -11.84 8.11 14.32
N GLU A 138 -12.89 8.91 14.49
CA GLU A 138 -14.22 8.64 13.92
C GLU A 138 -14.16 8.65 12.39
N VAL A 139 -13.44 9.62 11.78
CA VAL A 139 -13.22 9.65 10.33
C VAL A 139 -12.48 8.40 9.84
N LEU A 140 -11.47 7.94 10.60
CA LEU A 140 -10.76 6.70 10.29
C LEU A 140 -11.69 5.48 10.39
N GLN A 141 -12.54 5.40 11.41
CA GLN A 141 -13.50 4.31 11.57
C GLN A 141 -14.51 4.28 10.42
N VAL A 142 -15.03 5.44 10.01
CA VAL A 142 -15.93 5.57 8.85
C VAL A 142 -15.22 5.11 7.58
N TYR A 143 -13.96 5.50 7.39
CA TYR A 143 -13.15 5.02 6.26
C TYR A 143 -13.01 3.49 6.26
N LEU A 144 -12.64 2.89 7.40
CA LEU A 144 -12.48 1.44 7.50
C LEU A 144 -13.81 0.69 7.30
N ALA A 145 -14.91 1.19 7.87
CA ALA A 145 -16.24 0.65 7.64
C ALA A 145 -16.65 0.74 6.16
N TRP A 146 -16.29 1.83 5.48
CA TRP A 146 -16.49 1.96 4.03
C TRP A 146 -15.69 0.92 3.24
N ARG A 147 -14.44 0.63 3.64
CA ARG A 147 -13.64 -0.45 3.02
C ARG A 147 -14.25 -1.83 3.27
N GLN A 148 -14.77 -2.08 4.47
CA GLN A 148 -15.43 -3.34 4.80
C GLN A 148 -16.75 -3.53 4.05
N ASN A 149 -17.57 -2.49 3.94
CA ASN A 149 -18.80 -2.53 3.15
C ASN A 149 -18.52 -2.76 1.66
N ALA A 150 -17.46 -2.15 1.12
CA ALA A 150 -17.05 -2.37 -0.27
C ALA A 150 -16.66 -3.83 -0.53
N CYS A 151 -15.95 -4.46 0.42
CA CYS A 151 -15.70 -5.90 0.39
C CYS A 151 -17.02 -6.66 0.35
N GLY A 152 -17.94 -6.39 1.29
CA GLY A 152 -19.25 -7.06 1.40
C GLY A 152 -20.11 -7.01 0.13
N VAL A 153 -20.08 -5.90 -0.62
CA VAL A 153 -20.86 -5.73 -1.86
C VAL A 153 -20.24 -6.46 -3.05
N ARG A 154 -18.89 -6.56 -3.12
CA ARG A 154 -18.18 -7.24 -4.21
C ARG A 154 -18.28 -8.78 -4.19
N TRP A 155 -18.99 -9.36 -3.22
CA TRP A 155 -19.29 -10.79 -3.16
C TRP A 155 -20.49 -11.23 -4.03
N PHE A 156 -21.21 -10.30 -4.67
CA PHE A 156 -22.36 -10.58 -5.55
C PHE A 156 -22.03 -10.47 -7.03
#